data_AF-A0A927IAT8-F1
#
_entry.id   AF-A0A927IAT8-F1
#
_cell.length_a   1.000
_cell.length_b   1.000
_cell.length_c   1.000
_cell.angle_alpha   90.00
_cell.angle_beta   90.00
_cell.angle_gamma   90.00
#
_symmetry.space_group_name_H-M   'P 1'
#
loop_
_entity.id
_entity.type
_entity.pdbx_description
1 polymer ?
#
loop_
_entity_poly.entity_id
_entity_poly.type
_entity_poly.pdbx_seq_one_letter_code
_entity_poly.pdbx_strand_id
1 'polypeptide(L)'
;MSFEDQTPATAASATAPAAVVAELVLELADVLQVKPEQIDPGQPFRALGVGSVPAVQFVSLVNRRYGTAIRASALFEYSTPLAFAGLVVREAEGREEDADADQVAAEEVGALLDAVREDRLSVDEALTRLPQRA
;
A
#
# COMPACT_ATOMS: atom_id res chain seq x y z
N MET A 1 -39.95 18.84 1.66
CA MET A 1 -39.93 17.80 2.72
C MET A 1 -40.35 16.50 2.07
N SER A 2 -39.39 15.62 1.82
CA SER A 2 -39.46 14.15 1.94
C SER A 2 -38.10 13.61 1.50
N PHE A 3 -37.46 12.96 2.47
CA PHE A 3 -36.13 12.37 2.40
C PHE A 3 -36.18 10.96 1.81
N GLU A 4 -34.99 10.51 1.37
CA GLU A 4 -34.55 9.11 1.25
C GLU A 4 -35.12 8.25 0.11
N ASP A 5 -34.38 8.25 -1.00
CA ASP A 5 -33.81 6.98 -1.48
C ASP A 5 -32.29 7.06 -1.28
N GLN A 6 -31.84 6.60 -0.12
CA GLN A 6 -30.44 6.35 0.16
C GLN A 6 -30.24 4.86 -0.09
N THR A 7 -29.67 4.54 -1.25
CA THR A 7 -29.00 3.25 -1.46
C THR A 7 -27.50 3.45 -1.24
N PRO A 8 -26.94 3.12 -0.06
CA PRO A 8 -25.50 3.04 0.13
C PRO A 8 -25.09 1.58 -0.13
N ALA A 9 -24.50 1.29 -1.29
CA ALA A 9 -23.58 0.15 -1.51
C ALA A 9 -23.47 -0.18 -3.00
N THR A 10 -22.83 0.69 -3.79
CA THR A 10 -22.00 0.27 -4.94
C THR A 10 -21.12 1.44 -5.43
N ALA A 11 -20.33 2.04 -4.53
CA ALA A 11 -19.28 3.00 -4.91
C ALA A 11 -17.92 2.67 -4.29
N ALA A 12 -17.82 1.54 -3.58
CA ALA A 12 -16.65 1.19 -2.78
C ALA A 12 -15.40 0.88 -3.63
N SER A 13 -15.53 0.54 -4.92
CA SER A 13 -14.38 0.20 -5.77
C SER A 13 -13.93 1.29 -6.76
N ALA A 14 -14.64 2.43 -6.86
CA ALA A 14 -14.21 3.57 -7.70
C ALA A 14 -13.70 4.77 -6.87
N THR A 15 -13.89 4.76 -5.56
CA THR A 15 -13.54 5.84 -4.62
C THR A 15 -12.17 5.66 -3.95
N ALA A 16 -11.55 4.48 -4.04
CA ALA A 16 -10.24 4.18 -3.47
C ALA A 16 -9.17 5.28 -3.69
N PRO A 17 -9.00 5.85 -4.92
CA PRO A 17 -8.02 6.92 -5.09
C PRO A 17 -8.39 8.22 -4.36
N ALA A 18 -9.67 8.58 -4.27
CA ALA A 18 -10.11 9.82 -3.64
C ALA A 18 -9.90 9.81 -2.11
N ALA A 19 -10.16 8.67 -1.47
CA ALA A 19 -9.90 8.52 -0.03
C ALA A 19 -8.40 8.57 0.28
N VAL A 20 -7.58 7.87 -0.52
CA VAL A 20 -6.11 7.92 -0.38
C VAL A 20 -5.58 9.34 -0.59
N VAL A 21 -6.09 10.08 -1.58
CA VAL A 21 -5.71 11.49 -1.77
C VAL A 21 -6.02 12.33 -0.54
N ALA A 22 -7.20 12.19 0.06
CA ALA A 22 -7.57 12.95 1.25
C ALA A 22 -6.63 12.66 2.43
N GLU A 23 -6.29 11.38 2.66
CA GLU A 23 -5.32 10.98 3.68
C GLU A 23 -3.92 11.53 3.39
N LEU A 24 -3.45 11.45 2.13
CA LEU A 24 -2.16 12.01 1.74
C LEU A 24 -2.11 13.53 1.95
N VAL A 25 -3.22 14.24 1.73
CA VAL A 25 -3.33 15.67 2.02
C VAL A 25 -3.20 15.95 3.52
N LEU A 26 -3.82 15.14 4.38
CA LEU A 26 -3.69 15.26 5.83
C LEU A 26 -2.25 15.01 6.31
N GLU A 27 -1.63 13.92 5.83
CA GLU A 27 -0.23 13.59 6.15
C GLU A 27 0.73 14.69 5.67
N LEU A 28 0.49 15.24 4.48
CA LEU A 28 1.31 16.33 3.94
C LEU A 28 1.12 17.62 4.73
N ALA A 29 -0.11 17.91 5.17
CA ALA A 29 -0.41 19.07 6.03
C ALA A 29 0.32 18.99 7.37
N ASP A 30 0.36 17.80 7.98
CA ASP A 30 1.10 17.55 9.21
C ASP A 30 2.61 17.73 8.98
N VAL A 31 3.18 17.11 7.94
CA VAL A 31 4.61 17.23 7.62
C VAL A 31 5.04 18.68 7.34
N LEU A 32 4.19 19.44 6.64
CA LEU A 32 4.47 20.84 6.29
C LEU A 32 4.04 21.82 7.39
N GLN A 33 3.37 21.36 8.45
CA GLN A 33 2.79 22.18 9.52
C GLN A 33 1.87 23.29 8.98
N VAL A 34 1.04 22.93 7.99
CA VAL A 34 0.02 23.80 7.39
C VAL A 34 -1.37 23.19 7.58
N LYS A 35 -2.40 23.91 7.18
CA LYS A 35 -3.75 23.37 7.18
C LYS A 35 -4.01 22.54 5.92
N PRO A 36 -4.79 21.45 5.99
CA PRO A 36 -5.08 20.61 4.83
C PRO A 36 -5.82 21.36 3.74
N GLU A 37 -6.63 22.38 4.08
CA GLU A 37 -7.32 23.22 3.08
C GLU A 37 -6.36 24.08 2.24
N GLN A 38 -5.10 24.24 2.65
CA GLN A 38 -4.07 24.97 1.89
C GLN A 38 -3.33 24.08 0.89
N ILE A 39 -3.57 22.76 0.93
CA ILE A 39 -2.92 21.80 0.05
C ILE A 39 -3.85 21.48 -1.10
N ASP A 40 -3.45 21.89 -2.30
CA ASP A 40 -4.10 21.51 -3.54
C ASP A 40 -3.52 20.17 -4.03
N PRO A 41 -4.31 19.07 -4.07
CA PRO A 41 -3.82 17.76 -4.50
C PRO A 41 -3.50 17.69 -5.99
N GLY A 42 -3.89 18.69 -6.79
CA GLY A 42 -3.51 18.86 -8.19
C GLY A 42 -2.18 19.62 -8.38
N GLN A 43 -1.67 20.28 -7.33
CA GLN A 43 -0.40 20.98 -7.41
C GLN A 43 0.80 20.06 -7.22
N PRO A 44 1.92 20.39 -7.88
CA PRO A 44 3.13 19.61 -7.71
C PRO A 44 3.72 19.80 -6.31
N PHE A 45 4.29 18.75 -5.73
CA PHE A 45 4.91 18.76 -4.41
C PHE A 45 5.92 19.91 -4.21
N ARG A 46 6.68 20.24 -5.27
CA ARG A 46 7.61 21.38 -5.24
C ARG A 46 6.91 22.73 -5.05
N ALA A 47 5.75 22.93 -5.67
CA ALA A 47 4.97 24.16 -5.52
C ALA A 47 4.30 24.26 -4.14
N LEU A 48 3.98 23.11 -3.55
CA LEU A 48 3.46 22.99 -2.17
C LEU A 48 4.54 23.21 -1.10
N GLY A 49 5.82 23.38 -1.48
CA GLY A 49 6.92 23.58 -0.54
C GLY A 49 7.57 22.28 -0.02
N VAL A 50 7.29 21.14 -0.64
CA VAL A 50 7.91 19.85 -0.27
C VAL A 50 9.35 19.82 -0.79
N GLY A 51 10.29 20.08 0.12
CA GLY A 51 11.72 19.92 -0.10
C GLY A 51 12.24 18.51 0.17
N SER A 52 13.55 18.30 0.06
CA SER A 52 14.19 16.98 0.18
C SER A 52 13.94 16.28 1.52
N VAL A 53 13.91 17.03 2.63
CA VAL A 53 13.68 16.45 3.98
C VAL A 53 12.19 16.14 4.21
N PRO A 54 11.24 17.07 3.97
CA PRO A 54 9.80 16.77 4.01
C PRO A 54 9.38 15.62 3.08
N ALA A 55 9.98 15.52 1.88
CA ALA A 55 9.71 14.46 0.92
C ALA A 55 9.97 13.06 1.47
N VAL A 56 11.14 12.86 2.09
CA VAL A 56 11.52 11.56 2.66
C VAL A 56 10.64 11.21 3.86
N GLN A 57 10.33 12.19 4.71
CA GLN A 57 9.44 11.97 5.86
C GLN A 57 8.02 11.59 5.42
N PHE A 58 7.45 12.34 4.49
CA PHE A 58 6.13 12.06 3.91
C PHE A 58 6.07 10.66 3.32
N VAL A 59 7.01 10.28 2.44
CA VAL A 59 7.03 8.95 1.82
C VAL A 59 7.22 7.86 2.88
N SER A 60 8.01 8.10 3.93
CA SER A 60 8.19 7.14 5.02
C SER A 60 6.92 6.92 5.85
N LEU A 61 6.11 7.96 6.05
CA LEU A 61 4.81 7.87 6.71
C LEU A 61 3.82 7.07 5.85
N VAL A 62 3.76 7.38 4.55
CA VAL A 62 2.93 6.68 3.58
C VAL A 62 3.28 5.19 3.52
N ASN A 63 4.58 4.86 3.39
CA ASN A 63 5.04 3.47 3.38
C ASN A 63 4.62 2.71 4.65
N ARG A 64 4.76 3.34 5.82
CA ARG A 64 4.33 2.72 7.08
C ARG A 64 2.82 2.52 7.16
N ARG A 65 2.04 3.45 6.62
CA ARG A 65 0.58 3.40 6.68
C ARG A 65 -0.01 2.37 5.73
N TYR A 66 0.51 2.29 4.51
CA TYR A 66 -0.02 1.43 3.45
C TYR A 66 0.78 0.14 3.26
N GLY A 67 1.80 -0.11 4.09
CA GLY A 67 2.65 -1.30 3.98
C GLY A 67 3.52 -1.35 2.72
N THR A 68 3.73 -0.20 2.07
CA THR A 68 4.45 -0.10 0.79
C THR A 68 5.95 0.18 0.98
N ALA A 69 6.73 0.06 -0.09
CA ALA A 69 8.18 0.30 -0.10
C ALA A 69 8.59 1.38 -1.12
N ILE A 70 7.77 2.42 -1.27
CA ILE A 70 7.94 3.47 -2.27
C ILE A 70 9.18 4.31 -1.92
N ARG A 71 10.00 4.64 -2.93
CA ARG A 71 11.16 5.53 -2.76
C ARG A 71 10.74 6.99 -2.87
N ALA A 72 11.40 7.89 -2.13
CA ALA A 72 11.12 9.33 -2.21
C ALA A 72 11.38 9.92 -3.61
N SER A 73 12.20 9.27 -4.44
CA SER A 73 12.39 9.64 -5.85
C SER A 73 11.09 9.54 -6.67
N ALA A 74 10.13 8.72 -6.25
CA ALA A 74 8.82 8.61 -6.92
C ALA A 74 8.06 9.94 -6.92
N LEU A 75 8.32 10.87 -5.99
CA LEU A 75 7.72 12.21 -6.00
C LEU A 75 8.20 13.09 -7.16
N PHE A 76 9.25 12.69 -7.89
CA PHE A 76 9.64 13.35 -9.14
C PHE A 76 8.84 12.84 -10.34
N GLU A 77 8.50 11.56 -10.35
CA GLU A 77 7.72 10.91 -11.41
C GLU A 77 6.22 11.16 -11.22
N TYR A 78 5.73 10.96 -10.01
CA TYR A 78 4.37 11.23 -9.55
C TYR A 78 4.38 12.52 -8.77
N SER A 79 4.43 13.63 -9.51
CA SER A 79 4.76 14.93 -8.95
C SER A 79 3.63 15.62 -8.19
N THR A 80 2.41 15.08 -8.20
CA THR A 80 1.25 15.62 -7.47
C THR A 80 0.69 14.59 -6.49
N PRO A 81 0.04 15.00 -5.37
CA PRO A 81 -0.66 14.10 -4.47
C PRO A 81 -1.67 13.18 -5.18
N LEU A 82 -2.39 13.69 -6.18
CA LEU A 82 -3.30 12.91 -7.03
C LEU A 82 -2.60 11.78 -7.78
N ALA A 83 -1.48 12.08 -8.45
CA ALA A 83 -0.72 11.07 -9.20
C ALA A 83 -0.08 10.05 -8.24
N PHE A 84 0.45 10.54 -7.12
CA PHE A 84 1.11 9.71 -6.12
C PHE A 84 0.13 8.75 -5.42
N ALA A 85 -1.11 9.18 -5.16
CA ALA A 85 -2.15 8.30 -4.64
C ALA A 85 -2.39 7.07 -5.52
N GLY A 86 -2.37 7.26 -6.85
CA GLY A 86 -2.51 6.14 -7.79
C GLY A 86 -1.37 5.13 -7.71
N LEU A 87 -0.14 5.60 -7.45
CA LEU A 87 1.00 4.71 -7.19
C LEU A 87 0.83 3.96 -5.86
N VAL A 88 0.43 4.67 -4.79
CA VAL A 88 0.24 4.09 -3.46
C VAL A 88 -0.79 2.96 -3.49
N VAL A 89 -1.92 3.16 -4.16
CA VAL A 89 -2.96 2.11 -4.31
C VAL A 89 -2.38 0.89 -5.02
N ARG A 90 -1.70 1.06 -6.15
CA ARG A 90 -1.11 -0.04 -6.91
C ARG A 90 -0.07 -0.83 -6.12
N GLU A 91 0.79 -0.13 -5.37
CA GLU A 91 1.83 -0.76 -4.55
C GLU A 91 1.23 -1.49 -3.35
N ALA A 92 0.15 -0.98 -2.76
CA ALA A 92 -0.55 -1.63 -1.67
C ALA A 92 -1.25 -2.92 -2.15
N GLU A 93 -1.96 -2.85 -3.28
CA GLU A 93 -2.62 -4.01 -3.91
C GLU A 93 -1.60 -5.12 -4.27
N GLY A 94 -0.48 -4.74 -4.92
CA GLY A 94 0.57 -5.71 -5.25
C GLY A 94 1.26 -6.32 -4.01
N ARG A 95 1.27 -5.61 -2.88
CA ARG A 95 1.81 -6.13 -1.62
C ARG A 95 0.88 -7.15 -0.98
N GLU A 96 -0.42 -6.97 -1.08
CA GLU A 96 -1.41 -7.94 -0.60
C GLU A 96 -1.27 -9.27 -1.35
N GLU A 97 -1.04 -9.22 -2.67
CA GLU A 97 -0.79 -10.41 -3.49
C GLU A 97 0.55 -11.10 -3.16
N ASP A 98 1.63 -10.34 -2.96
CA ASP A 98 2.92 -10.89 -2.50
C ASP A 98 2.83 -11.50 -1.08
N ALA A 99 2.07 -10.87 -0.18
CA ALA A 99 1.90 -11.32 1.20
C ALA A 99 1.01 -12.56 1.29
N ASP A 100 -0.03 -12.66 0.48
CA ASP A 100 -0.87 -13.85 0.35
C ASP A 100 -0.05 -15.03 -0.20
N ALA A 101 0.77 -14.79 -1.23
CA ALA A 101 1.68 -15.79 -1.77
C ALA A 101 2.73 -16.26 -0.73
N ASP A 102 3.28 -15.36 0.08
CA ASP A 102 4.23 -15.70 1.14
C ASP A 102 3.56 -16.52 2.27
N GLN A 103 2.31 -16.20 2.62
CA GLN A 103 1.52 -16.97 3.59
C GLN A 103 1.18 -18.37 3.10
N VAL A 104 0.70 -18.51 1.86
CA VAL A 104 0.38 -19.81 1.26
C VAL A 104 1.64 -20.68 1.19
N ALA A 105 2.77 -20.11 0.78
CA ALA A 105 4.04 -20.81 0.78
C ALA A 105 4.47 -21.24 2.19
N ALA A 106 4.28 -20.39 3.20
CA ALA A 106 4.60 -20.71 4.59
C ALA A 106 3.71 -21.83 5.15
N GLU A 107 2.41 -21.84 4.82
CA GLU A 107 1.47 -22.91 5.20
C GLU A 107 1.81 -24.24 4.50
N GLU A 108 2.16 -24.22 3.21
CA GLU A 108 2.60 -25.43 2.49
C GLU A 108 3.91 -25.99 3.05
N VAL A 109 4.88 -25.13 3.37
CA VAL A 109 6.12 -25.53 4.06
C VAL A 109 5.79 -26.12 5.43
N GLY A 110 4.89 -25.51 6.20
CA GLY A 110 4.44 -26.02 7.49
C GLY A 110 3.79 -27.41 7.39
N ALA A 111 2.92 -27.61 6.40
CA ALA A 111 2.25 -28.88 6.14
C ALA A 111 3.25 -29.98 5.73
N LEU A 112 4.25 -29.65 4.91
CA LEU A 112 5.32 -30.58 4.54
C LEU A 112 6.17 -30.97 5.74
N LEU A 113 6.52 -30.02 6.62
CA LEU A 113 7.28 -30.29 7.84
C LEU A 113 6.50 -31.18 8.82
N ASP A 114 5.19 -30.98 8.94
CA ASP A 114 4.33 -31.80 9.80
C ASP A 114 4.21 -33.24 9.25
N ALA A 115 4.08 -33.41 7.93
CA ALA A 115 4.06 -34.73 7.29
C ALA A 115 5.38 -35.51 7.46
N VAL A 116 6.53 -34.82 7.44
CA VAL A 116 7.83 -35.43 7.76
C VAL A 116 7.90 -35.84 9.23
N ARG A 117 7.39 -35.00 10.14
CA ARG A 117 7.36 -35.29 11.58
C ARG A 117 6.46 -36.48 11.92
N GLU A 118 5.38 -36.67 11.18
CA GLU A 118 4.46 -37.80 11.33
C GLU A 118 4.91 -39.09 10.59
N ASP A 119 6.15 -39.11 10.06
CA ASP A 119 6.73 -40.22 9.28
C ASP A 119 5.92 -40.56 8.01
N ARG A 120 5.03 -39.65 7.58
CA ARG A 120 4.21 -39.80 6.36
C ARG A 120 4.95 -39.38 5.10
N LEU A 121 6.04 -38.62 5.22
CA LEU A 121 6.89 -38.17 4.11
C LEU A 121 8.37 -38.31 4.48
N SER A 122 9.20 -38.77 3.53
CA SER A 122 10.65 -38.72 3.71
C SER A 122 11.18 -37.29 3.53
N VAL A 123 12.27 -36.95 4.23
CA VAL A 123 12.93 -35.63 4.14
C VAL A 123 13.29 -35.26 2.69
N ASP A 124 13.74 -36.24 1.90
CA ASP A 124 14.13 -36.05 0.49
C ASP A 124 12.92 -35.68 -0.40
N GLU A 125 11.75 -36.26 -0.11
CA GLU A 125 10.50 -35.96 -0.81
C GLU A 125 9.96 -34.56 -0.44
N ALA A 126 10.14 -34.13 0.81
CA ALA A 126 9.75 -32.80 1.24
C ALA A 126 10.61 -31.71 0.57
N LEU A 127 11.92 -31.93 0.46
CA LEU A 127 12.84 -31.00 -0.21
C LEU A 127 12.48 -30.78 -1.69
N THR A 128 11.94 -31.80 -2.35
CA THR A 128 11.49 -31.74 -3.74
C THR A 128 10.21 -30.92 -3.91
N ARG A 129 9.42 -30.72 -2.85
CA ARG A 129 8.13 -30.01 -2.88
C ARG A 129 8.13 -28.62 -2.28
N LEU A 130 9.27 -28.14 -1.76
CA LEU A 130 9.37 -26.77 -1.26
C LEU A 130 9.10 -25.75 -2.39
N PRO A 131 8.31 -24.69 -2.12
CA PRO A 131 8.08 -23.63 -3.08
C PRO A 131 9.41 -22.93 -3.40
N GLN A 132 9.83 -23.02 -4.66
CA GLN A 132 11.04 -22.35 -5.17
C GLN A 132 10.71 -20.87 -5.37
N ARG A 133 11.10 -20.00 -4.42
CA ARG A 133 11.04 -18.54 -4.64
C ARG A 133 12.01 -18.20 -5.78
N ALA A 134 11.48 -17.71 -6.89
CA ALA A 134 12.24 -17.12 -8.00
C ALA A 134 12.63 -15.67 -7.66
#